data_AF-A0A946VWJ8-F1
#
_entry.id   AF-A0A946VWJ8-F1
#
_cell.length_a   1.000
_cell.length_b   1.000
_cell.length_c   1.000
_cell.angle_alpha   90.00
_cell.angle_beta   90.00
_cell.angle_gamma   90.00
#
_symmetry.space_group_name_H-M   'P 1'
#
loop_
_entity.id
_entity.type
_entity.pdbx_description
1 polymer ?
#
loop_
_entity_poly.entity_id
_entity_poly.type
_entity_poly.pdbx_seq_one_letter_code
_entity_poly.pdbx_strand_id
1 'polypeptide(L)'
;IKDSEALALLPGEAGSAAGQAGSESLFLRVERQTLTRLPTSGAIAFTIRVYITPLAQLASIEGALEALRAAVHAMSAQEGMYKDLVPLFPVLQQFFKRII
;
A
#
# COMPACT_ATOMS: atom_id res chain seq x y z
N ILE A 1 -1.92 16.92 10.98
CA ILE A 1 -1.79 17.88 9.84
C ILE A 1 -3.20 18.28 9.41
N LYS A 2 -3.94 19.20 10.02
CA LYS A 2 -3.77 20.00 11.23
C LYS A 2 -4.88 19.48 12.18
N ASP A 3 -4.47 18.97 13.34
CA ASP A 3 -5.37 18.48 14.41
C ASP A 3 -6.06 17.12 14.15
N SER A 4 -5.26 16.04 14.22
CA SER A 4 -5.63 14.65 13.88
C SER A 4 -6.32 13.94 15.05
N GLU A 5 -7.40 13.17 14.79
CA GLU A 5 -7.83 12.08 15.68
C GLU A 5 -7.73 10.73 14.94
N ALA A 6 -6.65 10.58 14.17
CA ALA A 6 -6.25 9.51 13.24
C ALA A 6 -7.38 8.71 12.55
N LEU A 7 -7.79 9.18 11.36
CA LEU A 7 -8.57 8.37 10.40
C LEU A 7 -7.69 7.61 9.38
N ALA A 8 -6.36 7.62 9.60
CA ALA A 8 -5.33 6.60 9.37
C ALA A 8 -3.96 7.23 9.00
N LEU A 9 -2.86 6.79 9.63
CA LEU A 9 -1.47 6.92 9.12
C LEU A 9 -0.46 6.15 9.99
N LEU A 10 0.08 5.00 9.56
CA LEU A 10 1.30 4.38 10.16
C LEU A 10 1.91 3.43 9.11
N PRO A 11 3.24 3.43 8.85
CA PRO A 11 4.29 3.26 9.86
C PRO A 11 5.31 4.43 9.93
N GLY A 12 5.41 5.04 11.13
CA GLY A 12 6.54 5.86 11.58
C GLY A 12 6.38 7.40 11.61
N GLU A 13 5.18 7.94 11.40
CA GLU A 13 4.67 9.34 11.60
C GLU A 13 5.48 10.60 11.18
N ALA A 14 6.73 10.50 10.76
CA ALA A 14 7.34 11.43 9.82
C ALA A 14 8.02 10.57 8.75
N GLY A 15 7.56 10.69 7.50
CA GLY A 15 7.92 9.80 6.39
C GLY A 15 9.42 9.52 6.33
N SER A 16 9.81 8.36 6.86
CA SER A 16 11.20 7.88 6.75
C SER A 16 11.47 7.62 5.28
N ALA A 17 12.44 8.34 4.74
CA ALA A 17 12.87 8.19 3.36
C ALA A 17 13.18 6.70 3.06
N ALA A 18 12.68 6.25 1.91
CA ALA A 18 12.76 4.88 1.38
C ALA A 18 14.17 4.25 1.35
N GLY A 19 15.23 5.00 1.67
CA GLY A 19 16.62 4.57 1.61
C GLY A 19 17.15 3.75 2.81
N GLN A 20 16.38 3.57 3.89
CA GLN A 20 16.83 2.81 5.09
C GLN A 20 15.78 1.82 5.64
N ALA A 21 14.70 1.58 4.90
CA ALA A 21 13.68 0.63 5.32
C ALA A 21 14.19 -0.81 5.07
N GLY A 22 14.43 -1.56 6.15
CA GLY A 22 14.63 -3.00 6.04
C GLY A 22 13.38 -3.68 5.49
N SER A 23 13.49 -4.93 5.02
CA SER A 23 12.36 -5.69 4.47
C SER A 23 11.22 -5.91 5.48
N GLU A 24 11.48 -5.79 6.78
CA GLU A 24 10.47 -5.79 7.87
C GLU A 24 9.64 -4.50 7.93
N SER A 25 10.02 -3.48 7.16
CA SER A 25 9.38 -2.15 7.13
C SER A 25 8.56 -1.92 5.87
N LEU A 26 8.25 -2.97 5.11
CA LEU A 26 7.38 -2.90 3.93
C LEU A 26 5.91 -3.16 4.30
N PHE A 27 5.03 -2.33 3.76
CA PHE A 27 3.58 -2.41 4.02
C PHE A 27 2.81 -2.30 2.71
N LEU A 28 1.77 -3.11 2.57
CA LEU A 28 0.77 -2.99 1.53
C LEU A 28 -0.33 -2.04 2.00
N ARG A 29 -0.53 -0.96 1.24
CA ARG A 29 -1.67 -0.06 1.40
C ARG A 29 -2.76 -0.40 0.38
N VAL A 30 -3.96 -0.67 0.87
CA VAL A 30 -5.15 -0.94 0.05
C VAL A 30 -6.25 0.04 0.40
N GLU A 31 -6.93 0.56 -0.61
CA GLU A 31 -8.09 1.45 -0.44
C GLU A 31 -9.36 0.73 -0.88
N ARG A 32 -10.28 0.49 0.06
CA ARG A 32 -11.64 0.04 -0.25
C ARG A 32 -12.49 1.28 -0.51
N GLN A 33 -12.80 1.50 -1.77
CA GLN A 33 -13.55 2.65 -2.23
C GLN A 33 -15.02 2.29 -2.44
N THR A 34 -15.95 3.19 -2.09
CA THR A 34 -17.39 2.97 -2.28
C THR A 34 -18.09 4.26 -2.68
N LEU A 35 -18.96 4.19 -3.69
CA LEU A 35 -19.82 5.26 -4.16
C LEU A 35 -21.25 5.00 -3.67
N THR A 36 -21.80 5.88 -2.85
CA THR A 36 -23.16 5.74 -2.30
C THR A 36 -23.99 6.97 -2.60
N ARG A 37 -25.18 6.79 -3.20
CA ARG A 37 -26.12 7.90 -3.39
C ARG A 37 -26.81 8.23 -2.08
N LEU A 38 -26.77 9.49 -1.66
CA LEU A 38 -27.43 9.96 -0.46
C LEU A 38 -28.94 10.09 -0.71
N PRO A 39 -29.79 9.56 0.19
CA PRO A 39 -31.22 9.41 -0.05
C PRO A 39 -31.95 10.75 -0.16
N THR A 40 -31.52 11.77 0.59
CA THR A 40 -32.20 13.07 0.64
C THR A 40 -31.68 14.05 -0.42
N SER A 41 -30.36 14.21 -0.54
CA SER A 41 -29.75 15.19 -1.46
C SER A 41 -29.51 14.66 -2.87
N GLY A 42 -29.51 13.33 -3.04
CA GLY A 42 -29.19 12.68 -4.31
C GLY A 42 -27.70 12.77 -4.71
N ALA A 43 -26.84 13.44 -3.91
CA ALA A 43 -25.40 13.50 -4.12
C ALA A 43 -24.74 12.12 -3.95
N ILE A 44 -23.51 11.96 -4.45
CA ILE A 44 -22.74 10.73 -4.31
C ILE A 44 -21.66 10.93 -3.23
N ALA A 45 -21.76 10.17 -2.14
CA ALA A 45 -20.71 10.03 -1.17
C ALA A 45 -19.65 9.05 -1.70
N PHE A 46 -18.44 9.55 -1.94
CA PHE A 46 -17.27 8.73 -2.24
C PHE A 46 -16.49 8.50 -0.94
N THR A 47 -16.50 7.26 -0.47
CA THR A 47 -15.81 6.87 0.77
C THR A 47 -14.57 6.06 0.43
N ILE A 48 -13.50 6.28 1.19
CA ILE A 48 -12.23 5.59 1.05
C ILE A 48 -11.87 5.03 2.42
N ARG A 49 -11.84 3.70 2.56
CA ARG A 49 -11.32 3.03 3.74
C ARG A 49 -9.94 2.47 3.46
N VAL A 50 -8.93 2.93 4.21
CA VAL A 50 -7.54 2.52 4.04
C VAL A 50 -7.22 1.32 4.95
N TYR A 51 -6.57 0.30 4.38
CA TYR A 51 -5.97 -0.82 5.08
C TYR A 51 -4.46 -0.76 4.89
N ILE A 52 -3.69 -0.86 5.99
CA ILE A 52 -2.24 -0.94 5.97
C ILE A 52 -1.83 -2.28 6.58
N THR A 53 -1.19 -3.13 5.78
CA THR A 53 -0.84 -4.51 6.16
C THR A 53 0.67 -4.72 6.02
N PRO A 54 1.40 -5.18 7.05
CA PRO A 54 2.80 -5.58 6.89
C PRO A 54 2.93 -6.61 5.78
N LEU A 55 3.86 -6.39 4.84
CA LEU A 55 3.96 -7.24 3.65
C LEU A 55 4.26 -8.71 4.01
N ALA A 56 4.99 -8.93 5.09
CA ALA A 56 5.30 -10.25 5.64
C ALA A 56 4.03 -11.06 6.02
N GLN A 57 2.93 -10.40 6.40
CA GLN A 57 1.69 -11.12 6.75
C GLN A 57 1.05 -11.81 5.52
N LEU A 58 1.36 -11.36 4.31
CA LEU A 58 0.88 -12.00 3.09
C LEU A 58 1.42 -13.43 2.91
N ALA A 59 2.55 -13.77 3.56
CA ALA A 59 3.09 -15.14 3.54
C ALA A 59 2.13 -16.18 4.13
N SER A 60 1.18 -15.75 4.96
CA SER A 60 0.14 -16.64 5.52
C SER A 60 -1.03 -16.91 4.57
N ILE A 61 -1.08 -16.22 3.43
CA ILE A 61 -2.16 -16.33 2.44
C ILE A 61 -1.61 -17.02 1.20
N GLU A 62 -2.15 -18.19 0.89
CA GLU A 62 -1.74 -18.99 -0.27
C GLU A 62 -1.79 -18.18 -1.57
N GLY A 63 -0.67 -18.14 -2.30
CA GLY A 63 -0.53 -17.45 -3.60
C GLY A 63 -0.44 -15.92 -3.54
N ALA A 64 -0.57 -15.29 -2.37
CA ALA A 64 -0.62 -13.84 -2.27
C ALA A 64 0.70 -13.16 -2.62
N LEU A 65 1.84 -13.75 -2.25
CA LEU A 65 3.15 -13.18 -2.55
C LEU A 65 3.52 -13.31 -4.03
N GLU A 66 3.16 -14.42 -4.66
CA GLU A 66 3.33 -14.64 -6.10
C GLU A 66 2.49 -13.66 -6.91
N ALA A 67 1.22 -13.48 -6.50
CA ALA A 67 0.33 -12.50 -7.11
C ALA A 67 0.87 -11.07 -6.98
N LEU A 68 1.36 -10.70 -5.78
CA LEU A 68 1.98 -9.40 -5.56
C LEU A 68 3.22 -9.21 -6.44
N ARG A 69 4.10 -10.21 -6.51
CA ARG A 69 5.31 -10.18 -7.34
C ARG A 69 4.96 -10.00 -8.82
N ALA A 70 3.96 -10.73 -9.31
CA ALA A 70 3.46 -10.61 -10.67
C ALA A 70 2.89 -9.22 -10.95
N ALA A 71 2.07 -8.68 -10.03
CA ALA A 71 1.52 -7.33 -10.15
C ALA A 71 2.60 -6.26 -10.19
N VAL A 72 3.62 -6.35 -9.33
CA VAL A 72 4.75 -5.41 -9.33
C VAL A 72 5.53 -5.47 -10.65
N HIS A 73 5.72 -6.67 -11.22
CA HIS A 73 6.43 -6.83 -12.48
C HIS A 73 5.62 -6.36 -13.70
N ALA A 74 4.29 -6.45 -13.64
CA ALA A 74 3.40 -6.02 -14.71
C ALA A 74 3.18 -4.50 -14.76
N MET A 75 3.55 -3.75 -13.72
CA MET A 75 3.42 -2.29 -13.72
C MET A 75 4.28 -1.66 -14.80
N SER A 76 3.70 -0.70 -15.52
CA SER A 76 4.43 0.21 -16.40
C SER A 76 5.40 1.10 -15.60
N ALA A 77 6.40 1.64 -16.30
CA ALA A 77 7.32 2.61 -15.69
C ALA A 77 6.57 3.83 -15.14
N GLN A 78 5.54 4.30 -15.85
CA GLN A 78 4.71 5.43 -15.46
C GLN A 78 3.92 5.15 -14.19
N GLU A 79 3.35 3.95 -14.03
CA GLU A 79 2.67 3.55 -12.80
C GLU A 79 3.62 3.45 -11.61
N GLY A 80 4.82 2.89 -11.84
CA GLY A 80 5.88 2.82 -10.83
C GLY A 80 6.31 4.21 -10.35
N MET A 81 6.44 5.17 -11.26
CA MET A 81 6.74 6.58 -10.94
C MET A 81 5.56 7.25 -10.23
N TYR A 82 4.34 7.10 -10.73
CA TYR A 82 3.14 7.69 -10.13
C TYR A 82 2.88 7.22 -8.70
N LYS A 83 3.26 5.97 -8.38
CA LYS A 83 3.11 5.36 -7.05
C LYS A 83 4.35 5.53 -6.16
N ASP A 84 5.37 6.26 -6.60
CA ASP A 84 6.66 6.43 -5.91
C ASP A 84 7.33 5.09 -5.51
N LEU A 85 7.14 4.04 -6.33
CA LEU A 85 7.66 2.70 -6.05
C LEU A 85 9.08 2.48 -6.58
N VAL A 86 9.56 3.33 -7.49
CA VAL A 86 10.89 3.19 -8.11
C VAL A 86 12.02 3.05 -7.08
N PRO A 87 12.07 3.87 -6.01
CA PRO A 87 13.10 3.73 -4.97
C PRO A 87 12.96 2.43 -4.14
N LEU A 88 11.76 1.85 -4.09
CA LEU A 88 11.47 0.65 -3.29
C LEU A 88 11.73 -0.65 -4.05
N PHE A 89 11.88 -0.62 -5.38
CA PHE A 89 12.09 -1.83 -6.17
C PHE A 89 13.27 -2.69 -5.68
N PRO A 90 14.46 -2.15 -5.35
CA PRO A 90 15.55 -2.98 -4.83
C PRO A 90 15.18 -3.71 -3.54
N VAL A 91 14.50 -3.04 -2.61
CA VAL A 91 14.09 -3.61 -1.31
C VAL A 91 12.96 -4.64 -1.50
N LEU A 92 12.01 -4.38 -2.41
CA LEU A 92 10.96 -5.34 -2.79
C LEU A 92 11.55 -6.61 -3.41
N GLN A 93 12.56 -6.48 -4.27
CA GLN A 93 13.24 -7.64 -4.86
C GLN A 93 13.98 -8.46 -3.78
N GLN A 94 14.62 -7.80 -2.81
CA GLN A 94 15.24 -8.50 -1.67
C GLN A 94 14.20 -9.20 -0.79
N PHE A 95 13.06 -8.55 -0.55
CA PHE A 95 11.95 -9.14 0.20
C PHE A 95 11.44 -10.42 -0.45
N PHE A 96 11.17 -10.41 -1.76
CA PHE A 96 10.70 -11.60 -2.48
C PHE A 96 11.69 -12.76 -2.41
N LYS A 97 13.00 -12.49 -2.58
CA LYS A 97 14.07 -13.51 -2.50
C LYS A 97 14.24 -14.16 -1.13
N ARG A 98 13.79 -13.51 -0.05
CA ARG A 98 13.99 -13.98 1.32
C ARG A 98 12.81 -14.83 1.81
N ILE A 99 11.62 -14.60 1.28
CA ILE A 99 10.38 -15.24 1.75
C ILE A 99 9.90 -16.34 0.81
N ILE A 100 10.15 -16.23 -0.50
CA ILE A 100 9.93 -17.26 -1.51
C ILE A 100 11.28 -17.79 -1.94
#